data_AF-A0A947ZBJ3-F1
#
_entry.id   AF-A0A947ZBJ3-F1
#
_cell.length_a   1.000
_cell.length_b   1.000
_cell.length_c   1.000
_cell.angle_alpha   90.00
_cell.angle_beta   90.00
_cell.angle_gamma   90.00
#
_symmetry.space_group_name_H-M   'P 1'
#
loop_
_entity.id
_entity.type
_entity.pdbx_description
1 polymer ?
#
loop_
_entity_poly.entity_id
_entity_poly.type
_entity_poly.pdbx_seq_one_letter_code
_entity_poly.pdbx_strand_id
1 'polypeptide(L)'
;ADCTYMGLFEVLKVPPDLVISGINDGYNLGTDVFYSGTFAGAFEGALRGLPALALSTNRGAPEEILVAVSRAAITVAIRMLEIPLAAGTVLNMNHPDVLVPQGIRMTSLGKRVYLDDVEKRLDPRGVPYYWIGGSPSFGFDNLVGGERGALIENFISLTPVNQVNISHPEEYAHFENLNGKVAR
;
A
#
# COMPACT_ATOMS: atom_id res chain seq x y z
N ALA A 1 -4.61 2.92 -10.70
CA ALA A 1 -4.40 1.91 -11.74
C ALA A 1 -4.47 2.54 -13.14
N ASP A 2 -5.59 3.15 -13.53
CA ASP A 2 -5.80 3.69 -14.89
C ASP A 2 -4.70 4.62 -15.39
N CYS A 3 -4.19 5.56 -14.56
CA CYS A 3 -3.08 6.42 -14.96
C CYS A 3 -1.81 5.64 -15.34
N THR A 4 -1.48 4.59 -14.57
CA THR A 4 -0.35 3.70 -14.88
C THR A 4 -0.62 2.93 -16.16
N TYR A 5 -1.82 2.37 -16.32
CA TYR A 5 -2.22 1.65 -17.53
C TYR A 5 -2.07 2.53 -18.79
N MET A 6 -2.67 3.72 -18.75
CA MET A 6 -2.59 4.71 -19.84
C MET A 6 -1.14 5.14 -20.09
N GLY A 7 -0.36 5.32 -19.03
CA GLY A 7 1.08 5.59 -19.11
C GLY A 7 1.81 4.55 -19.94
N LEU A 8 1.60 3.27 -19.62
CA LEU A 8 2.33 2.15 -20.22
C LEU A 8 1.92 1.84 -21.67
N PHE A 9 0.67 2.08 -22.04
CA PHE A 9 0.15 1.63 -23.35
C PHE A 9 -0.20 2.74 -24.34
N GLU A 10 -0.34 4.00 -23.88
CA GLU A 10 -0.76 5.10 -24.75
C GLU A 10 0.19 6.30 -24.67
N VAL A 11 0.56 6.73 -23.46
CA VAL A 11 1.29 8.00 -23.27
C VAL A 11 2.79 7.85 -23.53
N LEU A 12 3.41 6.80 -23.00
CA LEU A 12 4.85 6.60 -23.13
C LEU A 12 5.19 5.96 -24.48
N LYS A 13 6.11 6.58 -25.22
CA LYS A 13 6.64 6.04 -26.49
C LYS A 13 7.64 4.91 -26.29
N VAL A 14 8.27 4.88 -25.12
CA VAL A 14 9.26 3.86 -24.71
C VAL A 14 8.80 3.31 -23.36
N PRO A 15 8.75 1.98 -23.18
CA PRO A 15 8.40 1.39 -21.90
C PRO A 15 9.34 1.88 -20.79
N PRO A 16 8.82 2.22 -19.60
CA PRO A 16 9.65 2.62 -18.47
C PRO A 16 10.33 1.39 -17.84
N ASP A 17 11.47 1.61 -17.20
CA ASP A 17 12.20 0.55 -16.48
C ASP A 17 11.60 0.24 -15.09
N LEU A 18 10.79 1.16 -14.54
CA LEU A 18 10.15 1.01 -13.23
C LEU A 18 8.91 1.91 -13.12
N VAL A 19 8.01 1.59 -12.19
CA VAL A 19 6.82 2.41 -11.86
C VAL A 19 6.91 2.88 -10.41
N ILE A 20 6.82 4.19 -10.19
CA ILE A 20 6.68 4.80 -8.86
C ILE A 20 5.32 5.45 -8.75
N SER A 21 4.63 5.20 -7.65
CA SER A 21 3.34 5.82 -7.32
C SER A 21 3.44 6.50 -5.96
N GLY A 22 3.24 7.82 -5.90
CA GLY A 22 3.36 8.64 -4.70
C GLY A 22 3.90 10.05 -4.99
N ILE A 23 4.30 10.84 -3.98
CA ILE A 23 4.28 10.54 -2.54
C ILE A 23 2.86 10.75 -1.98
N ASN A 24 2.31 9.74 -1.30
CA ASN A 24 0.99 9.83 -0.68
C ASN A 24 0.98 10.71 0.58
N ASP A 25 -0.07 11.53 0.72
CA ASP A 25 -0.35 12.36 1.90
C ASP A 25 -1.06 11.55 3.01
N GLY A 26 -0.28 10.70 3.67
CA GLY A 26 -0.72 9.75 4.67
C GLY A 26 -0.12 8.36 4.46
N TYR A 27 0.13 7.66 5.56
CA TYR A 27 0.70 6.32 5.50
C TYR A 27 -0.26 5.30 4.87
N ASN A 28 0.30 4.31 4.16
CA ASN A 28 -0.40 3.12 3.69
C ASN A 28 0.15 1.90 4.42
N LEU A 29 -0.49 1.54 5.54
CA LEU A 29 -0.02 0.50 6.45
C LEU A 29 -1.01 -0.66 6.51
N GLY A 30 -0.49 -1.87 6.57
CA GLY A 30 -1.29 -3.05 6.76
C GLY A 30 -2.36 -3.27 5.69
N THR A 31 -3.59 -3.54 6.12
CA THR A 31 -4.73 -3.77 5.23
C THR A 31 -5.13 -2.55 4.38
N ASP A 32 -4.65 -1.35 4.73
CA ASP A 32 -4.94 -0.13 3.98
C ASP A 32 -4.39 -0.20 2.56
N VAL A 33 -3.37 -1.04 2.36
CA VAL A 33 -2.78 -1.35 1.07
C VAL A 33 -3.81 -1.85 0.05
N PHE A 34 -4.85 -2.59 0.48
CA PHE A 34 -5.90 -3.09 -0.42
C PHE A 34 -6.85 -1.99 -0.92
N TYR A 35 -6.94 -0.88 -0.19
CA TYR A 35 -7.80 0.26 -0.54
C TYR A 35 -7.01 1.44 -1.11
N SER A 36 -5.68 1.34 -1.13
CA SER A 36 -4.79 2.43 -1.48
C SER A 36 -4.69 2.63 -2.98
N GLY A 37 -5.11 3.80 -3.46
CA GLY A 37 -4.87 4.22 -4.85
C GLY A 37 -3.37 4.32 -5.18
N THR A 38 -2.55 4.74 -4.21
CA THR A 38 -1.08 4.81 -4.35
C THR A 38 -0.51 3.42 -4.57
N PHE A 39 -0.88 2.44 -3.76
CA PHE A 39 -0.46 1.06 -3.97
C PHE A 39 -0.97 0.51 -5.30
N ALA A 40 -2.24 0.70 -5.61
CA ALA A 40 -2.84 0.23 -6.86
C ALA A 40 -2.16 0.83 -8.11
N GLY A 41 -1.66 2.07 -8.04
CA GLY A 41 -0.86 2.68 -9.10
C GLY A 41 0.45 1.94 -9.37
N ALA A 42 1.18 1.56 -8.30
CA ALA A 42 2.41 0.79 -8.41
C ALA A 42 2.12 -0.67 -8.81
N PHE A 43 1.11 -1.29 -8.21
CA PHE A 43 0.72 -2.67 -8.47
C PHE A 43 0.36 -2.90 -9.94
N GLU A 44 -0.26 -1.92 -10.61
CA GLU A 44 -0.54 -1.99 -12.04
C GLU A 44 0.73 -2.18 -12.88
N GLY A 45 1.85 -1.55 -12.50
CA GLY A 45 3.16 -1.78 -13.09
C GLY A 45 3.72 -3.16 -12.75
N ALA A 46 3.61 -3.57 -11.48
CA ALA A 46 4.08 -4.88 -11.01
C ALA A 46 3.38 -6.05 -11.73
N LEU A 47 2.07 -5.93 -12.00
CA LEU A 47 1.30 -6.90 -12.77
C LEU A 47 1.82 -7.10 -14.19
N ARG A 48 2.54 -6.12 -14.73
CA ARG A 48 3.18 -6.16 -16.06
C ARG A 48 4.65 -6.53 -16.02
N GLY A 49 5.13 -6.97 -14.85
CA GLY A 49 6.51 -7.40 -14.66
C GLY A 49 7.51 -6.27 -14.46
N LEU A 50 7.04 -5.03 -14.26
CA LEU A 50 7.93 -3.90 -13.96
C LEU A 50 8.23 -3.84 -12.45
N PRO A 51 9.46 -3.50 -12.05
CA PRO A 51 9.75 -3.08 -10.68
C PRO A 51 8.82 -1.94 -10.26
N ALA A 52 8.17 -2.07 -9.11
CA ALA A 52 7.14 -1.13 -8.68
C ALA A 52 7.29 -0.69 -7.23
N LEU A 53 7.23 0.61 -7.00
CA LEU A 53 7.43 1.24 -5.68
C LEU A 53 6.23 2.15 -5.36
N ALA A 54 5.58 1.89 -4.22
CA ALA A 54 4.56 2.77 -3.66
C ALA A 54 5.18 3.61 -2.53
N LEU A 55 5.00 4.93 -2.57
CA LEU A 55 5.63 5.88 -1.64
C LEU A 55 4.59 6.63 -0.83
N SER A 56 4.75 6.65 0.49
CA SER A 56 3.84 7.31 1.43
C SER A 56 4.60 7.96 2.58
N THR A 57 4.05 9.04 3.15
CA THR A 57 4.59 9.66 4.37
C THR A 57 3.46 10.21 5.25
N ASN A 58 3.79 10.90 6.35
CA ASN A 58 2.79 11.47 7.26
C ASN A 58 1.90 12.49 6.54
N ARG A 59 0.66 12.61 7.01
CA ARG A 59 -0.28 13.59 6.47
C ARG A 59 0.20 15.01 6.81
N GLY A 60 0.17 15.90 5.83
CA GLY A 60 0.63 17.28 5.96
C GLY A 60 2.14 17.40 6.13
N ALA A 61 2.91 16.42 5.64
CA ALA A 61 4.37 16.47 5.70
C ALA A 61 4.91 17.74 5.01
N PRO A 62 5.84 18.47 5.64
CA PRO A 62 6.43 19.67 5.05
C PRO A 62 7.35 19.32 3.88
N GLU A 63 7.68 20.31 3.06
CA GLU A 63 8.46 20.13 1.82
C GLU A 63 9.81 19.43 2.07
N GLU A 64 10.49 19.75 3.18
CA GLU A 64 11.77 19.14 3.53
C GLU A 64 11.65 17.64 3.77
N ILE A 65 10.53 17.17 4.32
CA ILE A 65 10.24 15.75 4.49
C ILE A 65 9.97 15.10 3.13
N LEU A 66 9.21 15.75 2.24
CA LEU A 66 8.98 15.24 0.87
C LEU A 66 10.29 15.08 0.08
N VAL A 67 11.24 16.01 0.27
CA VAL A 67 12.59 15.89 -0.30
C VAL A 67 13.34 14.70 0.31
N ALA A 68 13.27 14.48 1.62
CA ALA A 68 13.86 13.30 2.26
C ALA A 68 13.26 11.98 1.76
N VAL A 69 11.92 11.91 1.62
CA VAL A 69 11.22 10.74 1.06
C VAL A 69 11.71 10.46 -0.36
N SER A 70 11.82 11.50 -1.20
CA SER A 70 12.29 11.37 -2.58
C SER A 70 13.72 10.85 -2.66
N ARG A 71 14.62 11.33 -1.79
CA ARG A 71 16.01 10.83 -1.71
C ARG A 71 16.07 9.37 -1.33
N ALA A 72 15.29 8.96 -0.33
CA ALA A 72 15.24 7.55 0.07
C ALA A 72 14.63 6.66 -1.02
N ALA A 73 13.60 7.15 -1.73
CA ALA A 73 12.99 6.45 -2.86
C ALA A 73 13.99 6.23 -4.01
N ILE A 74 14.85 7.21 -4.31
CA ILE A 74 15.92 7.07 -5.32
C ILE A 74 16.87 5.92 -4.94
N THR A 75 17.31 5.86 -3.68
CA THR A 75 18.17 4.78 -3.18
C THR A 75 17.54 3.40 -3.38
N VAL A 76 16.24 3.28 -3.06
CA VAL A 76 15.49 2.03 -3.24
C VAL A 76 15.32 1.71 -4.73
N ALA A 77 14.94 2.69 -5.55
CA ALA A 77 14.69 2.51 -6.98
C ALA A 77 15.94 2.04 -7.72
N ILE A 78 17.12 2.62 -7.44
CA ILE A 78 18.39 2.16 -8.02
C ILE A 78 18.63 0.69 -7.67
N ARG A 79 18.40 0.31 -6.41
CA ARG A 79 18.59 -1.09 -5.98
C ARG A 79 17.61 -2.05 -6.63
N MET A 80 16.36 -1.62 -6.87
CA MET A 80 15.34 -2.42 -7.56
C MET A 80 15.69 -2.68 -9.03
N LEU A 81 16.43 -1.77 -9.69
CA LEU A 81 16.89 -1.97 -11.05
C LEU A 81 18.04 -2.99 -11.15
N GLU A 82 18.77 -3.21 -10.05
CA GLU A 82 19.86 -4.18 -9.98
C GLU A 82 19.41 -5.59 -9.58
N ILE A 83 18.29 -5.71 -8.85
CA ILE A 83 17.81 -6.97 -8.29
C ILE A 83 16.41 -7.30 -8.82
N PRO A 84 16.21 -8.45 -9.48
CA PRO A 84 14.89 -8.88 -9.87
C PRO A 84 14.03 -9.19 -8.64
N LEU A 85 12.83 -8.61 -8.59
CA LEU A 85 11.79 -8.97 -7.61
C LEU A 85 10.91 -10.09 -8.18
N ALA A 86 10.27 -10.86 -7.29
CA ALA A 86 9.25 -11.81 -7.73
C ALA A 86 8.11 -11.10 -8.48
N ALA A 87 7.57 -11.72 -9.52
CA ALA A 87 6.53 -11.13 -10.37
C ALA A 87 5.34 -10.63 -9.53
N GLY A 88 4.86 -9.42 -9.83
CA GLY A 88 3.77 -8.78 -9.09
C GLY A 88 4.10 -8.29 -7.68
N THR A 89 5.39 -8.22 -7.33
CA THR A 89 5.83 -7.63 -6.06
C THR A 89 5.91 -6.11 -6.18
N VAL A 90 5.24 -5.40 -5.27
CA VAL A 90 5.40 -3.97 -5.03
C VAL A 90 6.20 -3.79 -3.75
N LEU A 91 7.20 -2.90 -3.76
CA LEU A 91 7.78 -2.42 -2.51
C LEU A 91 6.91 -1.27 -1.99
N ASN A 92 6.21 -1.50 -0.88
CA ASN A 92 5.43 -0.48 -0.16
C ASN A 92 6.35 0.23 0.82
N MET A 93 6.66 1.50 0.56
CA MET A 93 7.56 2.32 1.36
C MET A 93 6.80 3.40 2.12
N ASN A 94 6.97 3.41 3.43
CA ASN A 94 6.45 4.46 4.31
C ASN A 94 7.63 5.17 4.98
N HIS A 95 7.75 6.48 4.77
CA HIS A 95 8.82 7.29 5.34
C HIS A 95 8.34 7.99 6.63
N PRO A 96 9.05 7.84 7.77
CA PRO A 96 8.66 8.46 9.03
C PRO A 96 8.71 9.99 8.95
N ASP A 97 8.01 10.66 9.87
CA ASP A 97 7.96 12.13 9.93
C ASP A 97 9.22 12.73 10.57
N VAL A 98 10.38 12.37 10.04
CA VAL A 98 11.70 12.85 10.45
C VAL A 98 12.56 13.13 9.23
N LEU A 99 13.37 14.19 9.26
CA LEU A 99 14.23 14.56 8.14
C LEU A 99 15.34 13.52 7.89
N VAL A 100 15.86 12.93 8.97
CA VAL A 100 16.95 11.96 8.93
C VAL A 100 16.48 10.67 9.62
N PRO A 101 16.03 9.66 8.85
CA PRO A 101 15.65 8.37 9.41
C PRO A 101 16.88 7.57 9.87
N GLN A 102 16.68 6.63 10.80
CA GLN A 102 17.74 5.74 11.28
C GLN A 102 18.27 4.77 10.20
N GLY A 103 17.48 4.59 9.13
CA GLY A 103 17.79 3.71 8.01
C GLY A 103 16.52 3.18 7.36
N ILE A 104 16.69 2.23 6.43
CA ILE A 104 15.61 1.48 5.81
C ILE A 104 15.52 0.12 6.51
N ARG A 105 14.31 -0.29 6.88
CA ARG A 105 14.04 -1.58 7.52
C ARG A 105 13.02 -2.35 6.69
N MET A 106 13.37 -3.60 6.39
CA MET A 106 12.41 -4.54 5.81
C MET A 106 11.33 -4.87 6.84
N THR A 107 10.07 -4.75 6.43
CA THR A 107 8.92 -4.92 7.32
C THR A 107 7.89 -5.89 6.75
N SER A 108 6.97 -6.34 7.58
CA SER A 108 5.76 -7.07 7.18
C SER A 108 4.51 -6.21 7.39
N LEU A 109 3.48 -6.41 6.56
CA LEU A 109 2.19 -5.73 6.72
C LEU A 109 1.64 -6.01 8.12
N GLY A 110 1.25 -4.96 8.83
CA GLY A 110 0.46 -5.09 10.05
C GLY A 110 -1.02 -5.32 9.74
N LYS A 111 -1.82 -5.53 10.77
CA LYS A 111 -3.28 -5.41 10.74
C LYS A 111 -3.65 -4.17 11.54
N ARG A 112 -4.26 -3.21 10.86
CA ARG A 112 -4.80 -2.03 11.51
C ARG A 112 -6.14 -2.40 12.14
N VAL A 113 -6.30 -2.11 13.42
CA VAL A 113 -7.59 -2.34 14.12
C VAL A 113 -8.42 -1.07 13.98
N TYR A 114 -9.34 -1.08 13.02
CA TYR A 114 -10.29 0.00 12.82
C TYR A 114 -11.44 -0.06 13.82
N LEU A 115 -11.93 1.12 14.19
CA LEU A 115 -13.30 1.27 14.65
C LEU A 115 -14.16 1.32 13.40
N ASP A 116 -14.93 0.26 13.13
CA ASP A 116 -15.87 0.19 12.00
C ASP A 116 -17.05 1.14 12.25
N ASP A 117 -16.81 2.43 12.10
CA ASP A 117 -17.76 3.49 12.41
C ASP A 117 -18.38 4.05 11.13
N VAL A 118 -19.71 4.13 11.14
CA VAL A 118 -20.50 4.75 10.09
C VAL A 118 -21.45 5.72 10.76
N GLU A 119 -21.18 7.02 10.59
CA GLU A 119 -21.99 8.06 11.19
C GLU A 119 -23.15 8.44 10.26
N LYS A 120 -24.38 8.20 10.70
CA LYS A 120 -25.58 8.70 10.02
C LYS A 120 -25.84 10.15 10.41
N ARG A 121 -25.94 11.02 9.41
CA ARG A 121 -26.32 12.43 9.56
C ARG A 121 -27.53 12.76 8.68
N LEU A 122 -28.15 13.90 8.93
CA LEU A 122 -29.23 14.43 8.10
C LEU A 122 -28.75 15.67 7.36
N ASP A 123 -29.09 15.79 6.08
CA ASP A 123 -28.93 17.04 5.35
C ASP A 123 -29.95 18.09 5.85
N PRO A 124 -29.83 19.37 5.46
CA PRO A 124 -30.77 20.42 5.88
C PRO A 124 -32.23 20.18 5.50
N ARG A 125 -32.51 19.23 4.59
CA ARG A 125 -33.86 18.84 4.15
C ARG A 125 -34.36 17.58 4.88
N GLY A 126 -33.59 17.06 5.84
CA GLY A 126 -33.92 15.83 6.57
C GLY A 126 -33.61 14.54 5.82
N VAL A 127 -32.87 14.61 4.70
CA VAL A 127 -32.45 13.41 3.94
C VAL A 127 -31.22 12.80 4.60
N PRO A 128 -31.24 11.49 4.91
CA PRO A 128 -30.09 10.85 5.55
C PRO A 128 -28.91 10.73 4.59
N TYR A 129 -27.71 10.96 5.12
CA TYR A 129 -26.44 10.60 4.49
C TYR A 129 -25.51 9.96 5.52
N TYR A 130 -24.48 9.27 5.04
CA TYR A 130 -23.61 8.43 5.87
C TYR A 130 -22.15 8.82 5.63
N TRP A 131 -21.40 9.02 6.72
CA TRP A 131 -19.94 9.16 6.67
C TRP A 131 -19.32 7.85 7.10
N ILE A 132 -18.49 7.28 6.22
CA ILE A 132 -17.64 6.15 6.56
C ILE A 132 -16.37 6.73 7.17
N GLY A 133 -16.14 6.46 8.45
CA GLY A 133 -15.00 7.00 9.17
C GLY A 133 -15.29 7.11 10.66
N GLY A 134 -14.37 6.59 11.47
CA GLY A 134 -14.46 6.58 12.93
C GLY A 134 -13.27 7.21 13.62
N SER A 135 -13.34 7.20 14.96
CA SER A 135 -12.25 7.61 15.84
C SER A 135 -10.94 6.84 15.52
N PRO A 136 -9.76 7.42 15.82
CA PRO A 136 -8.47 6.80 15.52
C PRO A 136 -8.41 5.34 15.98
N SER A 137 -7.85 4.46 15.13
CA SER A 137 -7.62 3.03 15.41
C SER A 137 -7.06 2.80 16.81
N PHE A 138 -7.55 1.77 17.52
CA PHE A 138 -7.08 1.41 18.88
C PHE A 138 -5.64 0.88 18.94
N GLY A 139 -5.04 0.56 17.78
CA GLY A 139 -3.66 0.11 17.70
C GLY A 139 -3.33 -0.56 16.38
N PHE A 140 -2.07 -0.95 16.27
CA PHE A 140 -1.56 -1.87 15.24
C PHE A 140 -1.06 -3.11 15.95
N ASP A 141 -1.34 -4.29 15.40
CA ASP A 141 -0.60 -5.48 15.80
C ASP A 141 0.81 -5.46 15.20
N ASN A 142 1.61 -6.48 15.52
CA ASN A 142 2.90 -6.72 14.87
C ASN A 142 3.90 -5.54 14.94
N LEU A 143 4.02 -4.88 16.10
CA LEU A 143 4.99 -3.79 16.28
C LEU A 143 6.44 -4.26 16.08
N VAL A 144 6.77 -5.50 16.48
CA VAL A 144 8.11 -6.06 16.25
C VAL A 144 8.17 -6.62 14.84
N GLY A 145 8.95 -5.97 13.97
CA GLY A 145 9.12 -6.38 12.57
C GLY A 145 8.05 -5.87 11.59
N GLY A 146 6.97 -5.27 12.08
CA GLY A 146 5.94 -4.64 11.24
C GLY A 146 6.22 -3.18 10.92
N GLU A 147 5.47 -2.68 9.94
CA GLU A 147 5.61 -1.33 9.37
C GLU A 147 5.50 -0.23 10.42
N ARG A 148 4.48 -0.34 11.29
CA ARG A 148 4.21 0.68 12.31
C ARG A 148 5.34 0.78 13.33
N GLY A 149 5.91 -0.34 13.75
CA GLY A 149 7.04 -0.33 14.69
C GLY A 149 8.28 0.31 14.10
N ALA A 150 8.60 0.01 12.83
CA ALA A 150 9.69 0.68 12.13
C ALA A 150 9.51 2.21 12.10
N LEU A 151 8.30 2.69 11.78
CA LEU A 151 8.02 4.13 11.77
C LEU A 151 8.12 4.78 13.15
N ILE A 152 7.64 4.12 14.21
CA ILE A 152 7.77 4.62 15.60
C ILE A 152 9.25 4.73 16.00
N GLU A 153 10.07 3.79 15.54
CA GLU A 153 11.52 3.81 15.74
C GLU A 153 12.25 4.70 14.73
N ASN A 154 11.56 5.53 13.95
CA ASN A 154 12.16 6.43 12.96
C ASN A 154 12.97 5.72 11.85
N PHE A 155 12.62 4.46 11.54
CA PHE A 155 13.07 3.77 10.32
C PHE A 155 12.07 3.98 9.20
N ILE A 156 12.58 4.04 7.96
CA ILE A 156 11.75 3.85 6.78
C ILE A 156 11.29 2.40 6.76
N SER A 157 9.98 2.20 6.71
CA SER A 157 9.40 0.88 6.48
C SER A 157 9.41 0.57 4.98
N LEU A 158 9.94 -0.60 4.62
CA LEU A 158 9.96 -1.11 3.25
C LEU A 158 9.41 -2.54 3.23
N THR A 159 8.16 -2.70 2.80
CA THR A 159 7.45 -3.98 2.80
C THR A 159 7.29 -4.51 1.38
N PRO A 160 7.83 -5.69 1.04
CA PRO A 160 7.50 -6.37 -0.21
C PRO A 160 6.09 -6.94 -0.10
N VAL A 161 5.18 -6.50 -0.97
CA VAL A 161 3.79 -6.96 -1.01
C VAL A 161 3.53 -7.57 -2.38
N ASN A 162 2.94 -8.77 -2.39
CA ASN A 162 2.50 -9.43 -3.61
C ASN A 162 1.01 -9.75 -3.50
N GLN A 163 0.23 -9.40 -4.52
CA GLN A 163 -1.22 -9.65 -4.60
C GLN A 163 -1.63 -10.46 -5.83
N VAL A 164 -0.69 -11.11 -6.53
CA VAL A 164 -1.01 -11.89 -7.74
C VAL A 164 -1.81 -13.14 -7.40
N ASN A 165 -1.51 -13.79 -6.27
CA ASN A 165 -2.25 -14.95 -5.81
C ASN A 165 -2.49 -14.85 -4.31
N ILE A 166 -3.73 -14.50 -3.95
CA ILE A 166 -4.23 -14.44 -2.57
C ILE A 166 -5.16 -15.62 -2.27
N SER A 167 -5.16 -16.66 -3.11
CA SER A 167 -5.94 -17.87 -2.86
C SER A 167 -5.42 -18.55 -1.59
N HIS A 168 -6.33 -19.20 -0.86
CA HIS A 168 -6.05 -20.03 0.31
C HIS A 168 -6.41 -21.49 0.00
N PRO A 169 -5.56 -22.24 -0.73
CA PRO A 169 -5.85 -23.61 -1.16
C PRO A 169 -6.16 -24.57 0.00
N GLU A 170 -5.67 -24.28 1.20
CA GLU A 170 -5.96 -25.01 2.43
C GLU A 170 -7.46 -25.07 2.75
N GLU A 171 -8.24 -24.07 2.36
CA GLU A 171 -9.68 -24.02 2.60
C GLU A 171 -10.47 -24.91 1.64
N TYR A 172 -9.87 -25.35 0.52
CA TYR A 172 -10.61 -26.03 -0.55
C TYR A 172 -11.26 -27.33 -0.07
N ALA A 173 -10.56 -28.08 0.78
CA ALA A 173 -11.04 -29.34 1.35
C ALA A 173 -12.37 -29.19 2.10
N HIS A 174 -12.65 -28.02 2.68
CA HIS A 174 -13.91 -27.75 3.37
C HIS A 174 -15.13 -27.67 2.43
N PHE A 175 -14.91 -27.40 1.14
CA PHE A 175 -15.97 -27.12 0.16
C PHE A 175 -16.01 -28.12 -1.00
N GLU A 176 -15.08 -29.09 -1.08
CA GLU A 176 -15.10 -30.12 -2.13
C GLU A 176 -16.42 -30.91 -2.19
N ASN A 177 -17.10 -31.05 -1.05
CA ASN A 177 -18.39 -31.74 -0.95
C ASN A 177 -19.55 -31.03 -1.69
N LEU A 178 -19.35 -29.78 -2.12
CA LEU A 178 -20.29 -28.99 -2.95
C LEU A 178 -20.11 -29.25 -4.46
N ASN A 179 -19.08 -29.98 -4.87
CA ASN A 179 -18.86 -30.29 -6.29
C ASN A 179 -20.10 -30.95 -6.91
N GLY A 180 -20.63 -30.31 -7.96
CA GLY A 180 -21.84 -30.76 -8.67
C GLY A 180 -23.16 -30.56 -7.92
N LYS A 181 -23.16 -29.90 -6.75
CA LYS A 181 -24.36 -29.62 -5.95
C LYS A 181 -24.69 -28.13 -5.99
N VAL A 182 -25.60 -27.76 -6.89
CA VAL A 182 -26.20 -26.42 -6.94
C VAL A 182 -27.70 -26.57 -6.66
N ALA A 183 -28.24 -25.79 -5.73
CA ALA A 183 -29.67 -25.77 -5.49
C ALA A 183 -30.40 -25.30 -6.76
N ARG A 184 -31.46 -26.01 -7.15
CA ARG A 184 -32.32 -25.66 -8.29
C ARG A 184 -33.45 -24.74 -7.84
#